data_AF-A0A7J3DIG1-F1
#
_entry.id   AF-A0A7J3DIG1-F1
#
_cell.length_a   1.000
_cell.length_b   1.000
_cell.length_c   1.000
_cell.angle_alpha   90.00
_cell.angle_beta   90.00
_cell.angle_gamma   90.00
#
_symmetry.space_group_name_H-M   'P 1'
#
loop_
_entity.id
_entity.type
_entity.pdbx_description
1 polymer ?
#
loop_
_entity_poly.entity_id
_entity_poly.type
_entity_poly.pdbx_seq_one_letter_code
_entity_poly.pdbx_strand_id
1 'polypeptide(L)'
;VIVEEGRAAGVVVKKEGGKEERMEADYVILAPGRAGSAWLLELAKRLGIPFRYGPLDIGVRVEVLNEVMEDVTKINWDPKFHIRTKKYDDFVRTFCTNPYGYVITENYGKFVSVNGHSMKNKKSNNTNFAFLVRIHLTHPVENTTLYGESICRLATTIGGGKPILQRLGDLKKGRRSTWERIEKSYVEPTNKDVTPGDISMAMPARIVEDIVEGLDKLAGVIPGINEDGTLLYAPEVKFKSVRLEITKELETTKVKNLFTAGDGAGVSGGINGAAVTGLIAAREILRRGGIKVR
;
A
#
# COMPACT_ATOMS: atom_id res chain seq x y z
N VAL A 1 -7.34 -4.95 -26.37
CA VAL A 1 -6.13 -5.06 -27.21
C VAL A 1 -6.37 -6.16 -28.22
N ILE A 2 -6.04 -5.89 -29.48
CA ILE A 2 -6.12 -6.83 -30.59
C ILE A 2 -4.73 -7.43 -30.78
N VAL A 3 -4.65 -8.75 -30.83
CA VAL A 3 -3.39 -9.48 -30.99
C VAL A 3 -3.52 -10.42 -32.19
N GLU A 4 -2.62 -10.27 -33.15
CA GLU A 4 -2.56 -11.06 -34.37
C GLU A 4 -1.13 -11.62 -34.49
N GLU A 5 -0.99 -12.92 -34.73
CA GLU A 5 0.30 -13.61 -34.83
C GLU A 5 1.27 -13.34 -33.65
N GLY A 6 0.72 -13.15 -32.45
CA GLY A 6 1.51 -12.85 -31.24
C GLY A 6 2.04 -11.42 -31.16
N ARG A 7 1.54 -10.51 -31.99
CA ARG A 7 1.86 -9.08 -31.99
C ARG A 7 0.62 -8.24 -31.69
N ALA A 8 0.78 -7.11 -31.01
CA ALA A 8 -0.28 -6.11 -30.94
C ALA A 8 -0.57 -5.58 -32.35
N ALA A 9 -1.85 -5.57 -32.72
CA ALA A 9 -2.34 -5.06 -34.01
C ALA A 9 -3.32 -3.88 -33.84
N GLY A 10 -3.59 -3.48 -32.59
CA GLY A 10 -4.47 -2.36 -32.29
C GLY A 10 -5.26 -2.51 -31.00
N VAL A 11 -6.31 -1.70 -30.89
CA VAL A 11 -7.20 -1.66 -29.72
C VAL A 11 -8.67 -1.60 -30.15
N VAL A 12 -9.54 -2.09 -29.27
CA VAL A 12 -10.98 -1.86 -29.36
C VAL A 12 -11.33 -0.84 -28.29
N VAL A 13 -11.93 0.27 -28.70
CA VAL A 13 -12.34 1.36 -27.82
C VAL A 13 -13.86 1.36 -27.73
N LYS A 14 -14.39 1.43 -26.51
CA LYS A 14 -15.82 1.59 -26.27
C LYS A 14 -16.14 3.09 -26.18
N LYS A 15 -16.95 3.60 -27.12
CA LYS A 15 -17.40 4.99 -27.16
C LYS A 15 -18.64 5.20 -26.28
N GLU A 16 -18.97 6.46 -26.04
CA GLU A 16 -20.27 6.84 -25.46
C GLU A 16 -21.42 6.24 -26.29
N GLY A 17 -22.43 5.71 -25.60
CA GLY A 17 -23.52 4.95 -26.23
C GLY A 17 -23.24 3.46 -26.47
N GLY A 18 -22.06 2.96 -26.07
CA GLY A 18 -21.74 1.53 -26.09
C GLY A 18 -21.27 0.99 -27.43
N LYS A 19 -21.11 1.84 -28.45
CA LYS A 19 -20.53 1.48 -29.75
C LYS A 19 -19.06 1.13 -29.58
N GLU A 20 -18.65 0.00 -30.12
CA GLU A 20 -17.25 -0.40 -30.19
C GLU A 20 -16.62 0.09 -31.50
N GLU A 21 -15.40 0.61 -31.41
CA GLU A 21 -14.59 1.00 -32.56
C GLU A 21 -13.25 0.27 -32.50
N ARG A 22 -12.88 -0.34 -33.63
CA ARG A 22 -11.56 -0.94 -33.84
C ARG A 22 -10.61 0.14 -34.35
N MET A 23 -9.47 0.29 -33.69
CA MET A 23 -8.37 1.16 -34.11
C MET A 23 -7.13 0.30 -34.32
N GLU A 24 -6.63 0.28 -35.55
CA GLU A 24 -5.41 -0.45 -35.91
C GLU A 24 -4.17 0.35 -35.50
N ALA A 25 -3.15 -0.35 -35.00
CA ALA A 25 -1.88 0.25 -34.63
C ALA A 25 -0.79 -0.81 -34.61
N ASP A 26 0.40 -0.47 -35.15
CA ASP A 26 1.57 -1.34 -35.13
C ASP A 26 2.14 -1.52 -33.71
N TYR A 27 1.91 -0.53 -32.84
CA TYR A 27 2.40 -0.49 -31.47
C TYR A 27 1.31 0.02 -30.53
N VAL A 28 1.19 -0.60 -29.34
CA VAL A 28 0.20 -0.24 -28.32
C VAL A 28 0.91 -0.04 -26.98
N ILE A 29 0.68 1.09 -26.31
CA ILE A 29 1.17 1.34 -24.93
C ILE A 29 -0.01 1.29 -23.96
N LEU A 30 0.09 0.43 -22.95
CA LEU A 30 -0.89 0.31 -21.86
C LEU A 30 -0.45 1.17 -20.66
N ALA A 31 -1.14 2.29 -20.44
CA ALA A 31 -0.87 3.21 -19.33
C ALA A 31 -2.13 3.56 -18.52
N PRO A 32 -2.81 2.57 -17.91
CA PRO A 32 -4.16 2.74 -17.37
C PRO A 32 -4.23 3.48 -16.01
N GLY A 33 -3.08 3.88 -15.45
CA GLY A 33 -2.99 4.42 -14.10
C GLY A 33 -3.39 3.40 -13.02
N ARG A 34 -3.29 3.78 -11.74
CA ARG A 34 -3.62 2.87 -10.63
C ARG A 34 -5.06 2.36 -10.69
N ALA A 35 -5.98 3.23 -11.10
CA ALA A 35 -7.41 2.92 -11.22
C ALA A 35 -7.69 1.78 -12.22
N GLY A 36 -6.91 1.68 -13.31
CA GLY A 36 -7.08 0.61 -14.31
C GLY A 36 -6.12 -0.56 -14.16
N SER A 37 -5.42 -0.70 -13.02
CA SER A 37 -4.55 -1.86 -12.75
C SER A 37 -5.32 -3.19 -12.74
N ALA A 38 -6.55 -3.19 -12.21
CA ALA A 38 -7.43 -4.36 -12.24
C ALA A 38 -7.80 -4.77 -13.68
N TRP A 39 -8.12 -3.80 -14.54
CA TRP A 39 -8.37 -4.05 -15.96
C TRP A 39 -7.13 -4.62 -16.65
N LEU A 40 -5.95 -4.09 -16.34
CA LEU A 40 -4.69 -4.56 -16.92
C LEU A 40 -4.39 -6.01 -16.50
N LEU A 41 -4.67 -6.38 -15.25
CA LEU A 41 -4.53 -7.75 -14.77
C LEU A 41 -5.44 -8.71 -15.54
N GLU A 42 -6.71 -8.37 -15.73
CA GLU A 42 -7.65 -9.20 -16.51
C GLU A 42 -7.23 -9.31 -17.98
N LEU A 43 -6.73 -8.23 -18.56
CA LEU A 43 -6.15 -8.23 -19.90
C LEU A 43 -4.92 -9.15 -19.97
N ALA A 44 -4.02 -9.09 -18.99
CA ALA A 44 -2.83 -9.94 -18.94
C ALA A 44 -3.18 -11.42 -18.84
N LYS A 45 -4.15 -11.79 -17.99
CA LYS A 45 -4.69 -13.16 -17.91
C LYS A 45 -5.24 -13.61 -19.26
N ARG A 46 -6.09 -12.79 -19.90
CA ARG A 46 -6.69 -13.09 -21.21
C ARG A 46 -5.64 -13.30 -22.30
N LEU A 47 -4.57 -12.51 -22.28
CA LEU A 47 -3.49 -12.60 -23.27
C LEU A 47 -2.38 -13.59 -22.90
N GLY A 48 -2.49 -14.28 -21.76
CA GLY A 48 -1.46 -15.19 -21.27
C GLY A 48 -0.12 -14.51 -20.96
N ILE A 49 -0.14 -13.20 -20.64
CA ILE A 49 1.04 -12.44 -20.26
C ILE A 49 1.36 -12.77 -18.80
N PRO A 50 2.56 -13.30 -18.50
CA PRO A 50 2.95 -13.57 -17.12
C PRO A 50 2.94 -12.28 -16.28
N PHE A 51 2.56 -12.40 -15.02
CA PHE A 51 2.54 -11.29 -14.08
C PHE A 51 2.89 -11.76 -12.68
N ARG A 52 3.29 -10.83 -11.83
CA ARG A 52 3.57 -11.09 -10.42
C ARG A 52 2.84 -10.08 -9.56
N TYR A 53 2.27 -10.55 -8.47
CA TYR A 53 1.73 -9.65 -7.46
C TYR A 53 2.86 -8.94 -6.74
N GLY A 54 2.76 -7.63 -6.59
CA GLY A 54 3.67 -6.87 -5.74
C GLY A 54 3.52 -7.29 -4.26
N PRO A 55 4.53 -7.05 -3.41
CA PRO A 55 4.37 -7.29 -1.98
C PRO A 55 3.26 -6.42 -1.40
N LEU A 56 2.60 -6.95 -0.38
CA LEU A 56 1.64 -6.23 0.45
C LEU A 56 2.40 -5.60 1.62
N ASP A 57 2.22 -4.31 1.86
CA ASP A 57 2.62 -3.69 3.12
C ASP A 57 1.34 -3.52 3.97
N ILE A 58 1.23 -4.22 5.10
CA ILE A 58 0.06 -4.18 5.99
C ILE A 58 0.48 -4.14 7.45
N GLY A 59 -0.26 -3.43 8.28
CA GLY A 59 0.04 -3.31 9.70
C GLY A 59 -0.95 -2.40 10.40
N VAL A 60 -0.40 -1.45 11.16
CA VAL A 60 -1.14 -0.50 11.99
C VAL A 60 -0.72 0.93 11.72
N ARG A 61 -1.59 1.88 12.02
CA ARG A 61 -1.18 3.26 12.28
C ARG A 61 -0.80 3.36 13.76
N VAL A 62 0.41 3.83 14.03
CA VAL A 62 0.87 4.11 15.39
C VAL A 62 0.64 5.58 15.68
N GLU A 63 0.15 5.90 16.86
CA GLU A 63 0.00 7.27 17.34
C GLU A 63 0.55 7.42 18.76
N VAL A 64 1.34 8.48 18.95
CA VAL A 64 2.00 8.85 20.21
C VAL A 64 1.97 10.36 20.37
N LEU A 65 2.26 10.85 21.58
CA LEU A 65 2.48 12.27 21.83
C LEU A 65 3.63 12.80 20.96
N ASN A 66 3.55 14.08 20.54
CA ASN A 66 4.56 14.70 19.69
C ASN A 66 5.97 14.63 20.28
N GLU A 67 6.09 14.79 21.60
CA GLU A 67 7.33 14.78 22.37
C GLU A 67 8.11 13.48 22.17
N VAL A 68 7.42 12.35 22.01
CA VAL A 68 8.04 11.03 21.77
C VAL A 68 8.79 10.99 20.44
N MET A 69 8.26 11.67 19.42
CA MET A 69 8.80 11.66 18.06
C MET A 69 9.64 12.90 17.75
N GLU A 70 9.71 13.87 18.66
CA GLU A 70 10.20 15.22 18.38
C GLU A 70 11.68 15.22 17.95
N ASP A 71 12.53 14.49 18.66
CA ASP A 71 13.98 14.43 18.39
C ASP A 71 14.28 13.93 16.98
N VAL A 72 13.51 12.97 16.49
CA VAL A 72 13.68 12.42 15.14
C VAL A 72 13.03 13.33 14.09
N THR A 73 11.82 13.80 14.36
CA THR A 73 11.01 14.54 13.37
C THR A 73 11.53 15.96 13.12
N LYS A 74 12.24 16.55 14.09
CA LYS A 74 13.00 17.81 13.90
C LYS A 74 14.12 17.67 12.87
N ILE A 75 14.77 16.50 12.79
CA ILE A 75 15.87 16.24 11.85
C ILE A 75 15.31 15.89 10.48
N ASN A 76 14.33 14.99 10.44
CA ASN A 76 13.67 14.56 9.21
C ASN A 76 12.17 14.46 9.46
N TRP A 77 11.40 15.28 8.74
CA TRP A 77 9.93 15.32 8.86
C TRP A 77 9.26 13.96 8.73
N ASP A 78 9.77 13.10 7.84
CA ASP A 78 9.22 11.77 7.58
C ASP A 78 10.30 10.68 7.67
N PRO A 79 10.74 10.36 8.90
CA PRO A 79 11.84 9.45 9.12
C PRO A 79 11.47 8.02 8.69
N LYS A 80 12.43 7.34 8.05
CA LYS A 80 12.26 5.98 7.52
C LYS A 80 13.09 5.00 8.32
N PHE A 81 12.42 4.20 9.12
CA PHE A 81 13.03 3.08 9.82
C PHE A 81 12.71 1.80 9.09
N HIS A 82 13.74 0.99 8.89
CA HIS A 82 13.66 -0.35 8.33
C HIS A 82 14.13 -1.31 9.41
N ILE A 83 13.25 -2.24 9.79
CA ILE A 83 13.46 -3.14 10.90
C ILE A 83 13.32 -4.56 10.37
N ARG A 84 14.22 -5.42 10.81
CA ARG A 84 14.13 -6.86 10.59
C ARG A 84 13.69 -7.53 11.88
N THR A 85 12.59 -8.29 11.87
CA THR A 85 12.11 -8.99 13.07
C THR A 85 12.95 -10.24 13.32
N LYS A 86 13.06 -10.65 14.58
CA LYS A 86 13.90 -11.71 15.12
C LYS A 86 13.21 -13.05 14.94
N LYS A 87 11.90 -13.11 15.15
CA LYS A 87 11.15 -14.36 15.09
C LYS A 87 10.97 -14.87 13.66
N TYR A 88 10.63 -14.00 12.73
CA TYR A 88 10.25 -14.38 11.36
C TYR A 88 11.18 -13.85 10.26
N ASP A 89 12.21 -13.06 10.62
CA ASP A 89 13.05 -12.34 9.65
C ASP A 89 12.23 -11.47 8.69
N ASP A 90 11.11 -10.91 9.16
CA ASP A 90 10.24 -10.08 8.34
C ASP A 90 10.67 -8.63 8.33
N PHE A 91 10.42 -7.99 7.19
CA PHE A 91 10.73 -6.58 6.98
C PHE A 91 9.57 -5.71 7.46
N VAL A 92 9.83 -4.89 8.47
CA VAL A 92 8.89 -3.91 9.02
C VAL A 92 9.42 -2.51 8.75
N ARG A 93 8.54 -1.56 8.45
CA ARG A 93 8.95 -0.19 8.13
C ARG A 93 7.97 0.88 8.63
N THR A 94 8.51 2.06 8.92
CA THR A 94 7.68 3.28 9.03
C THR A 94 7.32 3.82 7.65
N PHE A 95 6.17 4.47 7.56
CA PHE A 95 5.70 5.11 6.34
C PHE A 95 4.78 6.29 6.65
N CYS A 96 4.90 7.35 5.84
CA CYS A 96 4.01 8.51 5.88
C CYS A 96 3.83 9.05 7.31
N THR A 97 4.94 9.43 7.94
CA THR A 97 4.92 10.07 9.26
C THR A 97 4.28 11.44 9.14
N ASN A 98 3.37 11.74 10.06
CA ASN A 98 2.66 13.01 10.16
C ASN A 98 2.88 13.60 11.55
N PRO A 99 3.98 14.37 11.74
CA PRO A 99 4.19 15.15 12.95
C PRO A 99 3.01 16.11 13.18
N TYR A 100 2.54 16.24 14.42
CA TYR A 100 1.39 17.09 14.79
C TYR A 100 0.11 16.79 13.98
N GLY A 101 -0.01 15.56 13.49
CA GLY A 101 -0.98 15.12 12.50
C GLY A 101 -2.20 14.44 13.11
N TYR A 102 -3.07 13.97 12.23
CA TYR A 102 -4.31 13.28 12.58
C TYR A 102 -4.34 11.93 11.89
N VAL A 103 -4.88 10.92 12.57
CA VAL A 103 -5.28 9.66 11.96
C VAL A 103 -6.62 9.88 11.27
N ILE A 104 -6.81 9.26 10.10
CA ILE A 104 -8.07 9.31 9.35
C ILE A 104 -8.50 7.91 8.93
N THR A 105 -9.81 7.74 8.72
CA THR A 105 -10.38 6.53 8.15
C THR A 105 -10.45 6.65 6.62
N GLU A 106 -9.95 5.64 5.92
CA GLU A 106 -10.13 5.46 4.48
C GLU A 106 -11.21 4.41 4.21
N ASN A 107 -12.21 4.75 3.40
CA ASN A 107 -13.28 3.84 3.02
C ASN A 107 -13.05 3.32 1.59
N TYR A 108 -12.85 2.01 1.45
CA TYR A 108 -12.65 1.32 0.16
C TYR A 108 -13.95 0.69 -0.37
N GLY A 109 -15.10 1.07 0.19
CA GLY A 109 -16.43 0.53 -0.11
C GLY A 109 -16.68 -0.84 0.52
N LYS A 110 -15.76 -1.79 0.34
CA LYS A 110 -15.87 -3.17 0.85
C LYS A 110 -15.27 -3.37 2.24
N PHE A 111 -14.38 -2.48 2.65
CA PHE A 111 -13.68 -2.50 3.94
C PHE A 111 -13.20 -1.09 4.28
N VAL A 112 -12.79 -0.90 5.52
CA VAL A 112 -12.14 0.32 5.99
C VAL A 112 -10.67 0.06 6.31
N SER A 113 -9.85 1.09 6.12
CA SER A 113 -8.46 1.16 6.57
C SER A 113 -8.26 2.48 7.31
N VAL A 114 -7.12 2.64 7.96
CA VAL A 114 -6.64 3.94 8.42
C VAL A 114 -5.55 4.48 7.48
N ASN A 115 -5.32 5.79 7.61
CA ASN A 115 -4.19 6.53 7.10
C ASN A 115 -3.93 7.74 8.03
N GLY A 116 -3.08 8.67 7.64
CA GLY A 116 -2.86 9.89 8.39
C GLY A 116 -2.47 11.06 7.51
N HIS A 117 -2.67 12.26 8.07
CA HIS A 117 -2.38 13.52 7.39
C HIS A 117 -1.94 14.58 8.40
N SER A 118 -1.29 15.64 7.90
CA SER A 118 -0.94 16.83 8.66
C SER A 118 -1.50 18.07 7.94
N MET A 119 -1.91 19.07 8.71
CA MET A 119 -2.47 20.32 8.17
C MET A 119 -1.56 21.50 8.55
N LYS A 120 -1.40 22.46 7.65
CA LYS A 120 -0.56 23.64 7.88
C LYS A 120 -1.05 24.49 9.07
N ASN A 121 -2.37 24.66 9.20
CA ASN A 121 -2.98 25.61 10.13
C ASN A 121 -3.60 24.95 11.37
N LYS A 122 -3.59 23.61 11.46
CA LYS A 122 -4.21 22.88 12.56
C LYS A 122 -3.30 21.74 12.99
N LYS A 123 -2.83 21.80 14.22
CA LYS A 123 -1.90 20.82 14.82
C LYS A 123 -2.64 20.02 15.89
N SER A 124 -2.33 18.73 15.99
CA SER A 124 -2.72 17.91 17.14
C SER A 124 -1.57 17.85 18.16
N ASN A 125 -1.84 17.24 19.31
CA ASN A 125 -0.81 16.90 20.31
C ASN A 125 -0.05 15.62 19.97
N ASN A 126 -0.33 15.01 18.81
CA ASN A 126 0.15 13.68 18.47
C ASN A 126 0.91 13.63 17.15
N THR A 127 1.87 12.72 17.08
CA THR A 127 2.50 12.28 15.85
C THR A 127 2.02 10.88 15.53
N ASN A 128 1.69 10.63 14.25
CA ASN A 128 1.32 9.30 13.80
C ASN A 128 2.08 8.87 12.54
N PHE A 129 2.26 7.57 12.37
CA PHE A 129 2.87 6.97 11.20
C PHE A 129 2.28 5.59 10.94
N ALA A 130 2.35 5.15 9.68
CA ALA A 130 2.05 3.75 9.35
C ALA A 130 3.24 2.87 9.72
N PHE A 131 3.00 1.77 10.42
CA PHE A 131 3.97 0.75 10.78
C PHE A 131 3.57 -0.56 10.11
N LEU A 132 4.31 -0.91 9.06
CA LEU A 132 3.86 -1.88 8.06
C LEU A 132 4.82 -3.05 7.98
N VAL A 133 4.28 -4.26 8.04
CA VAL A 133 4.97 -5.51 7.76
C VAL A 133 4.85 -5.79 6.26
N ARG A 134 5.97 -6.11 5.61
CA ARG A 134 5.99 -6.48 4.20
C ARG A 134 5.77 -7.97 4.04
N ILE A 135 4.66 -8.31 3.40
CA ILE A 135 4.28 -9.68 3.09
C ILE A 135 4.50 -9.97 1.61
N HIS A 136 5.24 -11.05 1.37
CA HIS A 136 5.33 -11.71 0.07
C HIS A 136 4.56 -13.02 0.16
N LEU A 137 3.79 -13.33 -0.88
CA LEU A 137 3.21 -14.65 -1.03
C LEU A 137 3.82 -15.33 -2.26
N THR A 138 3.91 -16.66 -2.19
CA THR A 138 4.50 -17.51 -3.22
C THR A 138 3.51 -18.57 -3.65
N HIS A 139 3.83 -19.27 -4.73
CA HIS A 139 3.05 -20.39 -5.23
C HIS A 139 2.65 -21.36 -4.10
N PRO A 140 1.38 -21.85 -4.06
CA PRO A 140 0.31 -21.61 -5.03
C PRO A 140 -0.55 -20.36 -4.78
N VAL A 141 -0.41 -19.69 -3.62
CA VAL A 141 -1.26 -18.55 -3.25
C VAL A 141 -0.45 -17.26 -3.38
N GLU A 142 -0.42 -16.66 -4.57
CA GLU A 142 0.43 -15.49 -4.82
C GLU A 142 -0.29 -14.14 -4.71
N ASN A 143 -1.63 -14.14 -4.64
CA ASN A 143 -2.45 -12.95 -4.70
C ASN A 143 -2.44 -12.17 -3.38
N THR A 144 -1.40 -11.35 -3.20
CA THR A 144 -1.23 -10.45 -2.04
C THR A 144 -2.34 -9.41 -1.91
N THR A 145 -2.99 -9.02 -3.02
CA THR A 145 -4.11 -8.08 -3.00
C THR A 145 -5.33 -8.71 -2.32
N LEU A 146 -5.71 -9.91 -2.75
CA LEU A 146 -6.83 -10.66 -2.14
C LEU A 146 -6.56 -10.97 -0.67
N TYR A 147 -5.31 -11.33 -0.33
CA TYR A 147 -4.92 -11.57 1.05
C TYR A 147 -5.08 -10.31 1.92
N GLY A 148 -4.58 -9.16 1.45
CA GLY A 148 -4.72 -7.90 2.16
C GLY A 148 -6.18 -7.46 2.32
N GLU A 149 -6.99 -7.58 1.27
CA GLU A 149 -8.44 -7.33 1.36
C GLU A 149 -9.13 -8.23 2.40
N SER A 150 -8.73 -9.51 2.48
CA SER A 150 -9.33 -10.46 3.42
C SER A 150 -9.05 -10.07 4.87
N ILE A 151 -7.81 -9.68 5.18
CA ILE A 151 -7.46 -9.17 6.53
C ILE A 151 -8.24 -7.88 6.82
N CYS A 152 -8.33 -6.95 5.85
CA CYS A 152 -9.01 -5.68 6.07
C CYS A 152 -10.52 -5.86 6.29
N ARG A 153 -11.16 -6.77 5.54
CA ARG A 153 -12.57 -7.13 5.75
C ARG A 153 -12.79 -7.74 7.12
N LEU A 154 -11.92 -8.64 7.57
CA LEU A 154 -12.04 -9.22 8.91
C LEU A 154 -11.91 -8.14 10.00
N ALA A 155 -10.92 -7.25 9.89
CA ALA A 155 -10.75 -6.12 10.80
C ALA A 155 -11.97 -5.18 10.81
N THR A 156 -12.53 -4.89 9.63
CA THR A 156 -13.77 -4.11 9.49
C THR A 156 -14.94 -4.80 10.19
N THR A 157 -15.10 -6.12 10.01
CA THR A 157 -16.18 -6.89 10.63
C THR A 157 -16.12 -6.84 12.15
N ILE A 158 -14.97 -7.16 12.75
CA ILE A 158 -14.84 -7.16 14.21
C ILE A 158 -14.82 -5.75 14.80
N GLY A 159 -14.45 -4.75 13.99
CA GLY A 159 -14.56 -3.33 14.33
C GLY A 159 -15.96 -2.75 14.15
N GLY A 160 -16.97 -3.56 13.79
CA GLY A 160 -18.35 -3.08 13.62
C GLY A 160 -18.52 -2.09 12.47
N GLY A 161 -17.78 -2.29 11.37
CA GLY A 161 -17.76 -1.39 10.22
C GLY A 161 -16.73 -0.26 10.31
N LYS A 162 -15.98 -0.16 11.41
CA LYS A 162 -14.95 0.87 11.66
C LYS A 162 -13.57 0.25 11.87
N PRO A 163 -12.49 1.03 11.76
CA PRO A 163 -11.17 0.58 12.19
C PRO A 163 -11.15 0.26 13.69
N ILE A 164 -10.25 -0.64 14.08
CA ILE A 164 -10.03 -1.02 15.47
C ILE A 164 -8.99 -0.09 16.09
N LEU A 165 -9.25 0.39 17.30
CA LEU A 165 -8.28 1.11 18.13
C LEU A 165 -7.89 0.22 19.32
N GLN A 166 -6.59 0.06 19.57
CA GLN A 166 -6.07 -0.67 20.72
C GLN A 166 -4.85 0.02 21.30
N ARG A 167 -4.76 0.06 22.64
CA ARG A 167 -3.52 0.45 23.33
C ARG A 167 -2.52 -0.68 23.25
N LEU A 168 -1.27 -0.36 22.97
CA LEU A 168 -0.17 -1.33 22.91
C LEU A 168 -0.04 -2.12 24.22
N GLY A 169 -0.25 -1.49 25.38
CA GLY A 169 -0.23 -2.17 26.67
C GLY A 169 -1.35 -3.20 26.85
N ASP A 170 -2.52 -2.97 26.25
CA ASP A 170 -3.62 -3.95 26.27
C ASP A 170 -3.33 -5.11 25.31
N LEU A 171 -2.75 -4.83 24.13
CA LEU A 171 -2.30 -5.85 23.19
C LEU A 171 -1.24 -6.78 23.82
N LYS A 172 -0.22 -6.22 24.48
CA LYS A 172 0.83 -6.98 25.20
C LYS A 172 0.25 -7.89 26.29
N LYS A 173 -0.88 -7.50 26.89
CA LYS A 173 -1.60 -8.26 27.92
C LYS A 173 -2.62 -9.25 27.34
N GLY A 174 -2.71 -9.38 26.01
CA GLY A 174 -3.64 -10.28 25.34
C GLY A 174 -5.10 -9.92 25.59
N ARG A 175 -5.42 -8.63 25.69
CA ARG A 175 -6.79 -8.17 25.96
C ARG A 175 -7.19 -7.01 25.04
N ARG A 176 -8.50 -6.91 24.81
CA ARG A 176 -9.09 -5.77 24.10
C ARG A 176 -8.93 -4.46 24.87
N SER A 177 -8.84 -3.35 24.13
CA SER A 177 -9.08 -2.03 24.69
C SER A 177 -10.58 -1.70 24.77
N THR A 178 -10.91 -0.76 25.65
CA THR A 178 -12.23 -0.13 25.81
C THR A 178 -12.01 1.38 25.89
N TRP A 179 -13.06 2.19 25.68
CA TRP A 179 -12.96 3.64 25.85
C TRP A 179 -12.47 4.02 27.25
N GLU A 180 -13.04 3.41 28.30
CA GLU A 180 -12.62 3.64 29.70
C GLU A 180 -11.13 3.34 29.94
N ARG A 181 -10.56 2.37 29.21
CA ARG A 181 -9.12 2.07 29.26
C ARG A 181 -8.32 3.13 28.52
N ILE A 182 -8.76 3.52 27.32
CA ILE A 182 -8.09 4.51 26.47
C ILE A 182 -8.04 5.88 27.17
N GLU A 183 -9.14 6.30 27.78
CA GLU A 183 -9.27 7.57 28.51
C GLU A 183 -8.36 7.67 29.75
N LYS A 184 -7.87 6.53 30.26
CA LYS A 184 -6.87 6.49 31.35
C LYS A 184 -5.42 6.63 30.83
N SER A 185 -5.23 6.83 29.52
CA SER A 185 -3.92 7.07 28.91
C SER A 185 -3.67 8.56 28.70
N TYR A 186 -2.39 8.94 28.64
CA TYR A 186 -1.97 10.30 28.28
C TYR A 186 -2.15 10.60 26.77
N VAL A 187 -2.22 9.58 25.93
CA VAL A 187 -2.42 9.74 24.48
C VAL A 187 -3.92 9.72 24.18
N GLU A 188 -4.47 10.87 23.79
CA GLU A 188 -5.86 10.96 23.31
C GLU A 188 -5.90 10.66 21.80
N PRO A 189 -6.77 9.75 21.32
CA PRO A 189 -6.85 9.42 19.90
C PRO A 189 -7.32 10.62 19.06
N THR A 190 -6.59 10.94 17.98
CA THR A 190 -7.03 12.01 17.05
C THR A 190 -8.19 11.57 16.15
N ASN A 191 -8.34 10.26 15.91
CA ASN A 191 -9.49 9.69 15.22
C ASN A 191 -10.42 8.98 16.22
N LYS A 192 -11.61 9.54 16.42
CA LYS A 192 -12.65 8.95 17.28
C LYS A 192 -13.66 8.09 16.51
N ASP A 193 -13.61 8.06 15.18
CA ASP A 193 -14.46 7.20 14.35
C ASP A 193 -13.87 5.79 14.22
N VAL A 194 -13.73 5.13 15.38
CA VAL A 194 -13.08 3.84 15.57
C VAL A 194 -13.79 3.02 16.63
N THR A 195 -13.50 1.73 16.70
CA THR A 195 -14.03 0.82 17.71
C THR A 195 -12.89 0.31 18.59
N PRO A 196 -12.88 0.59 19.91
CA PRO A 196 -11.93 -0.03 20.82
C PRO A 196 -12.07 -1.56 20.80
N GLY A 197 -10.98 -2.26 20.51
CA GLY A 197 -11.02 -3.70 20.28
C GLY A 197 -9.69 -4.39 20.47
N ASP A 198 -9.57 -5.57 19.84
CA ASP A 198 -8.36 -6.38 19.84
C ASP A 198 -7.96 -6.68 18.39
N ILE A 199 -6.85 -6.11 17.95
CA ILE A 199 -6.35 -6.29 16.58
C ILE A 199 -5.90 -7.73 16.33
N SER A 200 -5.54 -8.49 17.37
CA SER A 200 -5.11 -9.88 17.25
C SER A 200 -6.23 -10.83 16.82
N MET A 201 -7.49 -10.41 16.95
CA MET A 201 -8.64 -11.16 16.44
C MET A 201 -8.83 -11.03 14.92
N ALA A 202 -8.25 -9.99 14.29
CA ALA A 202 -8.37 -9.78 12.84
C ALA A 202 -7.08 -9.97 12.07
N MET A 203 -5.95 -9.70 12.70
CA MET A 203 -4.65 -9.76 12.04
C MET A 203 -3.98 -11.11 12.31
N PRO A 204 -3.32 -11.73 11.30
CA PRO A 204 -2.50 -12.92 11.50
C PRO A 204 -1.48 -12.72 12.63
N ALA A 205 -1.31 -13.73 13.48
CA ALA A 205 -0.40 -13.68 14.62
C ALA A 205 1.03 -13.27 14.26
N ARG A 206 1.51 -13.67 13.07
CA ARG A 206 2.80 -13.26 12.52
C ARG A 206 2.94 -11.75 12.39
N ILE A 207 1.95 -11.07 11.79
CA ILE A 207 1.94 -9.61 11.63
C ILE A 207 1.86 -8.91 13.00
N VAL A 208 1.03 -9.42 13.91
CA VAL A 208 0.90 -8.84 15.26
C VAL A 208 2.21 -8.94 16.03
N GLU A 209 2.87 -10.10 15.99
CA GLU A 209 4.19 -10.29 16.59
C GLU A 209 5.24 -9.35 15.96
N ASP A 210 5.27 -9.25 14.63
CA ASP A 210 6.21 -8.38 13.93
C ASP A 210 6.02 -6.90 14.30
N ILE A 211 4.78 -6.48 14.54
CA ILE A 211 4.47 -5.12 15.03
C ILE A 211 5.02 -4.92 16.44
N VAL A 212 4.74 -5.85 17.37
CA VAL A 212 5.20 -5.74 18.76
C VAL A 212 6.72 -5.76 18.83
N GLU A 213 7.37 -6.70 18.15
CA GLU A 213 8.83 -6.81 18.11
C GLU A 213 9.47 -5.62 17.38
N GLY A 214 8.83 -5.15 16.31
CA GLY A 214 9.27 -3.97 15.58
C GLY A 214 9.23 -2.70 16.43
N LEU A 215 8.17 -2.50 17.21
CA LEU A 215 8.06 -1.37 18.15
C LEU A 215 9.07 -1.46 19.29
N ASP A 216 9.33 -2.67 19.79
CA ASP A 216 10.36 -2.91 20.79
C ASP A 216 11.76 -2.51 20.29
N LYS A 217 12.12 -2.93 19.07
CA LYS A 217 13.37 -2.49 18.42
C LYS A 217 13.40 -0.99 18.17
N LEU A 218 12.29 -0.41 17.71
CA LEU A 218 12.19 1.01 17.44
C LEU A 218 12.37 1.86 18.72
N ALA A 219 12.01 1.33 19.89
CA ALA A 219 12.21 2.00 21.18
C ALA A 219 13.67 2.26 21.53
N GLY A 220 14.60 1.47 20.97
CA GLY A 220 16.04 1.72 21.12
C GLY A 220 16.51 2.99 20.38
N VAL A 221 15.71 3.52 19.45
CA VAL A 221 15.99 4.75 18.69
C VAL A 221 15.03 5.87 19.08
N ILE A 222 13.79 5.53 19.42
CA ILE A 222 12.73 6.47 19.80
C ILE A 222 12.19 6.05 21.17
N PRO A 223 12.85 6.48 22.27
CA PRO A 223 12.37 6.20 23.61
C PRO A 223 10.92 6.66 23.80
N GLY A 224 10.10 5.83 24.43
CA GLY A 224 8.67 6.13 24.64
C GLY A 224 7.71 5.60 23.56
N ILE A 225 8.20 5.15 22.40
CA ILE A 225 7.32 4.64 21.32
C ILE A 225 6.63 3.32 21.69
N ASN A 226 7.23 2.52 22.57
CA ASN A 226 6.76 1.18 22.96
C ASN A 226 6.04 1.17 24.33
N GLU A 227 5.55 2.33 24.79
CA GLU A 227 4.84 2.47 26.06
C GLU A 227 3.41 1.91 26.01
N ASP A 228 2.86 1.60 27.18
CA ASP A 228 1.51 1.02 27.31
C ASP A 228 0.42 1.92 26.71
N GLY A 229 0.66 3.24 26.68
CA GLY A 229 -0.25 4.25 26.13
C GLY A 229 -0.21 4.43 24.61
N THR A 230 0.78 3.87 23.91
CA THR A 230 0.86 3.96 22.44
C THR A 230 -0.40 3.40 21.80
N LEU A 231 -0.99 4.17 20.89
CA LEU A 231 -2.23 3.81 20.22
C LEU A 231 -1.94 3.12 18.88
N LEU A 232 -2.63 2.01 18.64
CA LEU A 232 -2.55 1.23 17.41
C LEU A 232 -3.91 1.23 16.73
N TYR A 233 -3.95 1.68 15.48
CA TYR A 233 -5.15 1.65 14.66
C TYR A 233 -4.99 0.60 13.56
N ALA A 234 -5.97 -0.29 13.41
CA ALA A 234 -5.94 -1.36 12.41
C ALA A 234 -7.24 -1.41 11.58
N PRO A 235 -7.17 -1.80 10.30
CA PRO A 235 -5.95 -2.11 9.55
C PRO A 235 -5.35 -0.85 8.91
N GLU A 236 -4.03 -0.78 8.79
CA GLU A 236 -3.37 0.13 7.84
C GLU A 236 -2.81 -0.72 6.70
N VAL A 237 -3.25 -0.47 5.46
CA VAL A 237 -2.82 -1.25 4.28
C VAL A 237 -2.30 -0.36 3.16
N LYS A 238 -1.28 -0.84 2.44
CA LYS A 238 -0.75 -0.23 1.21
C LYS A 238 -0.58 -1.32 0.14
N PHE A 239 -1.54 -1.36 -0.79
CA PHE A 239 -1.48 -2.25 -1.94
C PHE A 239 -0.45 -1.78 -2.96
N LYS A 240 0.31 -2.72 -3.52
CA LYS A 240 1.16 -2.47 -4.68
C LYS A 240 0.51 -3.05 -5.92
N SER A 241 0.65 -2.35 -7.04
CA SER A 241 0.14 -2.79 -8.33
C SER A 241 0.75 -4.14 -8.72
N VAL A 242 -0.04 -4.93 -9.45
CA VAL A 242 0.49 -6.08 -10.18
C VAL A 242 1.54 -5.61 -11.18
N ARG A 243 2.64 -6.36 -11.27
CA ARG A 243 3.71 -6.11 -12.22
C ARG A 243 3.65 -7.14 -13.34
N LEU A 244 3.43 -6.67 -14.56
CA LEU A 244 3.54 -7.52 -15.74
C LEU A 244 5.00 -7.91 -15.98
N GLU A 245 5.22 -9.10 -16.53
CA GLU A 245 6.53 -9.52 -16.98
C GLU A 245 6.86 -8.84 -18.31
N ILE A 246 7.90 -8.01 -18.28
CA ILE A 246 8.25 -7.08 -19.35
C ILE A 246 9.77 -7.02 -19.56
N THR A 247 10.18 -6.56 -20.73
CA THR A 247 11.58 -6.24 -21.04
C THR A 247 12.02 -4.91 -20.41
N LYS A 248 13.30 -4.55 -20.57
CA LYS A 248 13.85 -3.28 -20.09
C LYS A 248 13.23 -2.07 -20.81
N GLU A 249 12.75 -2.28 -22.03
CA GLU A 249 12.08 -1.31 -22.89
C GLU A 249 10.58 -1.21 -22.59
N LEU A 250 10.11 -1.96 -21.57
CA LEU A 250 8.73 -2.01 -21.09
C LEU A 250 7.73 -2.72 -22.03
N GLU A 251 8.25 -3.54 -22.95
CA GLU A 251 7.45 -4.42 -23.81
C GLU A 251 7.07 -5.69 -23.04
N THR A 252 5.85 -6.20 -23.24
CA THR A 252 5.46 -7.49 -22.63
C THR A 252 6.28 -8.64 -23.18
N THR A 253 6.64 -9.61 -22.34
CA THR A 253 7.44 -10.76 -22.79
C THR A 253 6.68 -11.72 -23.70
N LYS A 254 5.33 -11.66 -23.70
CA LYS A 254 4.47 -12.59 -24.44
C LYS A 254 3.91 -12.02 -25.74
N VAL A 255 3.58 -10.72 -25.78
CA VAL A 255 2.97 -10.07 -26.94
C VAL A 255 3.91 -9.00 -27.45
N LYS A 256 4.44 -9.20 -28.66
CA LYS A 256 5.33 -8.21 -29.30
C LYS A 256 4.56 -6.94 -29.63
N ASN A 257 5.25 -5.81 -29.63
CA ASN A 257 4.73 -4.46 -29.85
C ASN A 257 3.67 -4.00 -28.84
N LEU A 258 3.43 -4.76 -27.76
CA LEU A 258 2.60 -4.36 -26.64
C LEU A 258 3.51 -3.86 -25.51
N PHE A 259 3.43 -2.57 -25.21
CA PHE A 259 4.20 -1.90 -24.17
C PHE A 259 3.32 -1.55 -22.97
N THR A 260 3.96 -1.30 -21.84
CA THR A 260 3.28 -0.88 -20.61
C THR A 260 3.98 0.34 -20.00
N ALA A 261 3.25 1.19 -19.30
CA ALA A 261 3.83 2.35 -18.62
C ALA A 261 3.01 2.75 -17.39
N GLY A 262 3.67 3.45 -16.47
CA GLY A 262 3.05 4.04 -15.30
C GLY A 262 2.73 3.08 -14.15
N ASP A 263 2.18 3.65 -13.08
CA ASP A 263 1.95 2.95 -11.82
C ASP A 263 0.96 1.79 -11.96
N GLY A 264 0.02 1.89 -12.90
CA GLY A 264 -0.99 0.85 -13.16
C GLY A 264 -0.41 -0.47 -13.62
N ALA A 265 0.74 -0.43 -14.32
CA ALA A 265 1.48 -1.60 -14.78
C ALA A 265 2.52 -2.11 -13.77
N GLY A 266 2.63 -1.46 -12.60
CA GLY A 266 3.60 -1.83 -11.57
C GLY A 266 5.06 -1.53 -11.93
N VAL A 267 5.29 -0.60 -12.86
CA VAL A 267 6.63 -0.22 -13.35
C VAL A 267 7.13 1.11 -12.81
N SER A 268 6.30 1.84 -12.06
CA SER A 268 6.65 3.08 -11.37
C SER A 268 5.92 3.19 -10.02
N GLY A 269 6.23 4.24 -9.24
CA GLY A 269 5.62 4.49 -7.93
C GLY A 269 5.27 5.96 -7.68
N GLY A 270 5.13 6.77 -8.73
CA GLY A 270 4.88 8.21 -8.62
C GLY A 270 4.97 8.93 -9.97
N ILE A 271 4.57 10.20 -9.98
CA ILE A 271 4.39 11.01 -11.20
C ILE A 271 5.63 11.00 -12.10
N ASN A 272 6.80 11.32 -11.54
CA ASN A 272 8.05 11.34 -12.30
C ASN A 272 8.41 9.97 -12.86
N GLY A 273 8.25 8.91 -12.07
CA GLY A 273 8.49 7.54 -12.52
C GLY A 273 7.55 7.15 -13.67
N ALA A 274 6.27 7.49 -13.55
CA ALA A 274 5.28 7.20 -14.59
C ALA A 274 5.62 7.92 -15.91
N ALA A 275 6.00 9.20 -15.85
CA ALA A 275 6.43 9.96 -17.02
C ALA A 275 7.69 9.34 -17.69
N VAL A 276 8.69 8.97 -16.88
CA VAL A 276 9.92 8.31 -17.38
C VAL A 276 9.60 6.99 -18.07
N THR A 277 8.68 6.18 -17.53
CA THR A 277 8.29 4.92 -18.18
C THR A 277 7.61 5.14 -19.53
N GLY A 278 6.77 6.17 -19.66
CA GLY A 278 6.20 6.55 -20.95
C GLY A 278 7.27 6.92 -21.98
N LEU A 279 8.30 7.67 -21.56
CA LEU A 279 9.43 8.01 -22.41
C LEU A 279 10.23 6.77 -22.85
N ILE A 280 10.51 5.83 -21.95
CA ILE A 280 11.26 4.61 -22.28
C ILE A 280 10.54 3.82 -23.39
N ALA A 281 9.24 3.57 -23.23
CA ALA A 281 8.44 2.85 -24.22
C ALA A 281 8.38 3.61 -25.56
N ALA A 282 8.11 4.92 -25.53
CA ALA A 282 8.04 5.74 -26.73
C ALA A 282 9.36 5.76 -27.51
N ARG A 283 10.50 5.87 -26.80
CA ARG A 283 11.84 5.87 -27.41
C ARG A 283 12.16 4.54 -28.10
N GLU A 284 11.75 3.41 -27.53
CA GLU A 284 11.93 2.12 -28.18
C GLU A 284 11.08 2.01 -29.45
N ILE A 285 9.83 2.44 -29.41
CA ILE A 285 8.94 2.46 -30.59
C ILE A 285 9.55 3.30 -31.71
N LEU A 286 10.02 4.51 -31.39
CA LEU A 286 10.68 5.40 -32.35
C LEU A 286 11.95 4.77 -32.95
N ARG A 287 12.76 4.09 -32.14
CA ARG A 287 13.97 3.39 -32.60
C ARG A 287 13.62 2.27 -33.59
N ARG A 288 12.58 1.48 -33.31
CA ARG A 288 12.09 0.44 -34.23
C ARG A 288 11.52 1.02 -35.52
N GLY A 289 10.93 2.21 -35.47
CA GLY A 289 10.50 2.99 -36.63
C GLY A 289 11.63 3.70 -37.38
N GLY A 290 12.90 3.49 -37.03
CA GLY A 290 14.06 4.09 -37.71
C GLY A 290 14.36 5.54 -37.31
N ILE A 291 13.68 6.08 -36.29
CA ILE A 291 13.89 7.45 -35.82
C ILE A 291 15.05 7.47 -34.82
N LYS A 292 16.05 8.31 -35.07
CA LYS A 292 17.21 8.46 -34.18
C LYS A 292 16.81 9.24 -32.93
N VAL A 293 16.75 8.53 -31.81
CA VAL A 293 16.43 9.10 -30.49
C VAL A 293 17.73 9.47 -29.77
N ARG A 294 17.82 10.69 -29.24
CA ARG A 294 18.89 11.12 -28.30
C ARG A 294 18.56 10.70 -26.86
#